data_AF-A0A4S8HNZ1-F1
#
_entry.id   AF-A0A4S8HNZ1-F1
#
_cell.length_a   1.000
_cell.length_b   1.000
_cell.length_c   1.000
_cell.angle_alpha   90.00
_cell.angle_beta   90.00
_cell.angle_gamma   90.00
#
_symmetry.space_group_name_H-M   'P 1'
#
loop_
_entity.id
_entity.type
_entity.pdbx_description
1 polymer ?
#
loop_
_entity_poly.entity_id
_entity_poly.type
_entity_poly.pdbx_seq_one_letter_code
_entity_poly.pdbx_strand_id
1 'polypeptide(L)'
;MKQFKVKSSTLKKGFFCLFVPVMFFSKHLNAQLSGYTYGKTITIQGSQISGTVTNFPVLISLSDNDLRTTGNGGHIQNANGYDIIFTLPDCSTILPMQIERYVATSGTLVAWVRLPTLINGSNTIIYMFYGKTGVGADPSSTTVWDADYMGVYHFNSSVTDATSNTRNLTDNSTANLTASKIGEGRRLNNNPFVSGGATRHLRLPDNIFNTVTNFTFEGWVYLDDVATSWERIFDFGRNTNFNMFLCPSIGGNGIKRFAITTAGNGAEQQVSSGTSTGTGAWHHFALTIDATANTGVLYYDGAANATNTGGITLDPSSLGTNDRNYFGRSQYAADNGLYGNFDEFRISSTTRNANWIATSYNNQNNPSAFYAVGSEVAGGVLCSVLPVHISAFAATPAQNGTVTISWTAEEETISDKYIVERSANGVTWEAIKTIAAIGNTGSQKYVTQDNNPFYPMTYYRIQQVGANSTTIYTQTVKARLDADVTNSSFIASPNPANQTINITFRENALPQNIRVELLSNVGIRIPVQPDFNGNNIAMKLPILSNGVYFLNVYIKGVKHSRKMLIIQ
;
A
#
# COMPACT_ATOMS: atom_id res chain seq x y z
N MET A 1 -69.30 3.66 52.52
CA MET A 1 -68.03 4.42 52.53
C MET A 1 -67.42 4.38 53.92
N LYS A 2 -66.36 3.59 54.14
CA LYS A 2 -65.47 3.78 55.28
C LYS A 2 -64.08 3.26 54.90
N GLN A 3 -63.11 4.16 55.03
CA GLN A 3 -61.69 4.01 54.82
C GLN A 3 -61.10 2.92 55.74
N PHE A 4 -60.15 2.14 55.23
CA PHE A 4 -59.19 1.41 56.07
C PHE A 4 -57.81 2.05 55.94
N LYS A 5 -57.32 2.53 57.09
CA LYS A 5 -56.04 3.19 57.29
C LYS A 5 -54.95 2.13 57.54
N VAL A 6 -53.84 2.26 56.83
CA VAL A 6 -52.61 1.48 57.05
C VAL A 6 -51.84 2.02 58.25
N LYS A 7 -51.28 1.14 59.10
CA LYS A 7 -50.07 1.42 59.90
C LYS A 7 -49.27 0.12 60.18
N SER A 8 -48.04 0.12 59.64
CA SER A 8 -46.76 -0.24 60.28
C SER A 8 -46.61 -1.58 61.04
N SER A 9 -45.73 -2.45 60.54
CA SER A 9 -44.76 -3.14 61.41
C SER A 9 -43.41 -3.35 60.72
N THR A 10 -42.36 -3.08 61.47
CA THR A 10 -40.94 -3.02 61.17
C THR A 10 -40.30 -4.39 60.88
N LEU A 11 -39.61 -4.52 59.74
CA LEU A 11 -38.76 -5.67 59.41
C LEU A 11 -37.38 -5.53 60.10
N LYS A 12 -36.99 -6.52 60.91
CA LYS A 12 -35.63 -6.64 61.44
C LYS A 12 -34.67 -7.17 60.35
N LYS A 13 -33.53 -6.49 60.22
CA LYS A 13 -32.40 -6.82 59.35
C LYS A 13 -31.81 -8.19 59.68
N GLY A 14 -31.81 -9.10 58.71
CA GLY A 14 -30.94 -10.27 58.65
C GLY A 14 -29.97 -10.12 57.48
N PHE A 15 -28.70 -9.93 57.77
CA PHE A 15 -27.61 -9.88 56.79
C PHE A 15 -27.35 -11.32 56.32
N PHE A 16 -27.69 -11.63 55.07
CA PHE A 16 -27.26 -12.87 54.41
C PHE A 16 -26.41 -12.47 53.20
N CYS A 17 -25.09 -12.51 53.38
CA CYS A 17 -24.14 -12.34 52.28
C CYS A 17 -24.18 -13.60 51.41
N LEU A 18 -24.99 -13.58 50.36
CA LEU A 18 -24.92 -14.56 49.28
C LEU A 18 -23.70 -14.21 48.42
N PHE A 19 -22.59 -14.90 48.63
CA PHE A 19 -21.44 -14.87 47.72
C PHE A 19 -21.84 -15.57 46.42
N VAL A 20 -22.40 -14.81 45.48
CA VAL A 20 -22.53 -15.26 44.08
C VAL A 20 -21.15 -15.07 43.46
N PRO A 21 -20.43 -16.13 43.04
CA PRO A 21 -19.28 -15.94 42.19
C PRO A 21 -19.82 -15.37 40.87
N VAL A 22 -19.68 -14.07 40.69
CA VAL A 22 -19.83 -13.44 39.39
C VAL A 22 -18.70 -14.01 38.53
N MET A 23 -19.00 -15.08 37.80
CA MET A 23 -18.23 -15.41 36.61
C MET A 23 -18.34 -14.16 35.71
N PHE A 24 -17.27 -13.38 35.66
CA PHE A 24 -17.05 -12.46 34.57
C PHE A 24 -16.92 -13.32 33.31
N PHE A 25 -18.06 -13.62 32.68
CA PHE A 25 -18.04 -13.95 31.25
C PHE A 25 -17.47 -12.74 30.54
N SER A 26 -16.28 -12.91 29.97
CA SER A 26 -15.64 -11.98 29.06
C SER A 26 -16.67 -11.58 28.00
N LYS A 27 -17.08 -10.30 28.00
CA LYS A 27 -18.10 -9.74 27.11
C LYS A 27 -17.60 -9.52 25.67
N HIS A 28 -16.77 -10.41 25.14
CA HIS A 28 -16.26 -10.29 23.78
C HIS A 28 -16.37 -11.61 23.02
N LEU A 29 -17.59 -12.15 22.94
CA LEU A 29 -18.00 -12.84 21.72
C LEU A 29 -18.36 -11.73 20.73
N ASN A 30 -17.37 -11.20 20.00
CA ASN A 30 -17.69 -10.50 18.77
C ASN A 30 -18.38 -11.52 17.86
N ALA A 31 -19.59 -11.19 17.41
CA ALA A 31 -20.38 -12.09 16.59
C ALA A 31 -19.63 -12.34 15.28
N GLN A 32 -19.00 -13.51 15.16
CA GLN A 32 -18.54 -14.04 13.88
C GLN A 32 -19.72 -14.01 12.90
N LEU A 33 -19.46 -13.75 11.62
CA LEU A 33 -20.43 -13.96 10.56
C LEU A 33 -20.97 -15.39 10.60
N SER A 34 -22.21 -15.49 11.06
CA SER A 34 -22.85 -16.77 11.32
C SER A 34 -22.97 -17.60 10.04
N GLY A 35 -22.60 -18.88 10.16
CA GLY A 35 -22.74 -19.88 9.11
C GLY A 35 -21.54 -20.03 8.17
N TYR A 36 -20.49 -19.21 8.29
CA TYR A 36 -19.25 -19.41 7.53
C TYR A 36 -18.30 -20.35 8.29
N THR A 37 -18.02 -21.52 7.69
CA THR A 37 -17.28 -22.60 8.35
C THR A 37 -15.77 -22.39 8.29
N TYR A 38 -15.27 -21.74 7.23
CA TYR A 38 -13.85 -21.58 6.94
C TYR A 38 -13.51 -20.12 6.73
N GLY A 39 -12.22 -19.80 6.90
CA GLY A 39 -11.70 -18.57 6.34
C GLY A 39 -10.18 -18.51 6.30
N LYS A 40 -9.69 -17.47 5.64
CA LYS A 40 -8.28 -17.16 5.44
C LYS A 40 -8.01 -15.68 5.72
N THR A 41 -6.83 -15.40 6.25
CA THR A 41 -6.32 -14.03 6.34
C THR A 41 -5.77 -13.58 4.99
N ILE A 42 -6.06 -12.35 4.57
CA ILE A 42 -5.41 -11.70 3.43
C ILE A 42 -4.65 -10.48 3.95
N THR A 43 -3.35 -10.47 3.72
CA THR A 43 -2.45 -9.37 4.11
C THR A 43 -2.07 -8.58 2.87
N ILE A 44 -2.68 -7.42 2.67
CA ILE A 44 -2.28 -6.42 1.68
C ILE A 44 -0.89 -5.90 2.06
N GLN A 45 0.03 -5.92 1.11
CA GLN A 45 1.42 -5.52 1.33
C GLN A 45 1.56 -4.00 1.25
N GLY A 46 1.91 -3.38 2.37
CA GLY A 46 2.10 -1.93 2.51
C GLY A 46 3.13 -1.38 1.52
N SER A 47 4.15 -2.18 1.20
CA SER A 47 5.23 -1.82 0.26
C SER A 47 4.79 -1.69 -1.19
N GLN A 48 3.59 -2.17 -1.54
CA GLN A 48 3.02 -2.07 -2.89
C GLN A 48 2.07 -0.88 -3.05
N ILE A 49 1.77 -0.17 -1.96
CA ILE A 49 0.89 1.00 -1.95
C ILE A 49 1.74 2.26 -2.15
N SER A 50 1.28 3.17 -2.99
CA SER A 50 1.87 4.50 -3.10
C SER A 50 1.10 5.50 -2.23
N GLY A 51 1.81 6.29 -1.42
CA GLY A 51 1.22 7.29 -0.51
C GLY A 51 0.07 6.76 0.35
N THR A 52 -1.06 7.48 0.35
CA THR A 52 -2.30 7.05 1.02
C THR A 52 -3.44 7.13 0.01
N VAL A 53 -4.23 6.06 -0.06
CA VAL A 53 -5.43 5.98 -0.90
C VAL A 53 -6.62 5.55 -0.05
N THR A 54 -7.80 6.12 -0.30
CA THR A 54 -9.02 5.88 0.47
C THR A 54 -10.14 5.36 -0.43
N ASN A 55 -11.04 4.54 0.11
CA ASN A 55 -12.11 3.86 -0.65
C ASN A 55 -11.59 3.13 -1.90
N PHE A 56 -10.45 2.46 -1.77
CA PHE A 56 -9.72 1.87 -2.90
C PHE A 56 -10.23 0.45 -3.19
N PRO A 57 -10.67 0.15 -4.43
CA PRO A 57 -11.07 -1.20 -4.84
C PRO A 57 -9.83 -2.05 -5.14
N VAL A 58 -9.51 -2.97 -4.24
CA VAL A 58 -8.40 -3.91 -4.39
C VAL A 58 -8.84 -5.13 -5.19
N LEU A 59 -8.06 -5.49 -6.21
CA LEU A 59 -8.14 -6.77 -6.89
C LEU A 59 -7.57 -7.89 -6.01
N ILE A 60 -8.41 -8.88 -5.72
CA ILE A 60 -8.05 -10.19 -5.20
C ILE A 60 -8.23 -11.20 -6.34
N SER A 61 -7.12 -11.65 -6.93
CA SER A 61 -7.07 -12.58 -8.05
C SER A 61 -6.15 -13.76 -7.74
N LEU A 62 -6.73 -14.91 -7.38
CA LEU A 62 -5.99 -16.08 -6.92
C LEU A 62 -6.62 -17.39 -7.40
N SER A 63 -5.87 -18.49 -7.26
CA SER A 63 -6.41 -19.84 -7.37
C SER A 63 -5.96 -20.63 -6.14
N ASP A 64 -6.90 -21.23 -5.44
CA ASP A 64 -6.65 -21.94 -4.19
C ASP A 64 -7.55 -23.18 -4.14
N ASN A 65 -6.98 -24.32 -3.75
CA ASN A 65 -7.68 -25.60 -3.73
C ASN A 65 -8.84 -25.61 -2.73
N ASP A 66 -8.69 -24.87 -1.62
CA ASP A 66 -9.72 -24.75 -0.60
C ASP A 66 -10.96 -24.01 -1.14
N LEU A 67 -10.75 -23.13 -2.14
CA LEU A 67 -11.83 -22.37 -2.80
C LEU A 67 -12.52 -23.12 -3.94
N ARG A 68 -12.21 -24.39 -4.16
CA ARG A 68 -13.04 -25.23 -5.05
C ARG A 68 -14.38 -25.51 -4.38
N THR A 69 -15.39 -25.87 -5.17
CA THR A 69 -16.64 -26.36 -4.59
C THR A 69 -16.42 -27.69 -3.86
N THR A 70 -17.30 -28.04 -2.91
CA THR A 70 -17.28 -29.36 -2.23
C THR A 70 -17.26 -30.54 -3.20
N GLY A 71 -18.02 -30.47 -4.29
CA GLY A 71 -18.00 -31.48 -5.36
C GLY A 71 -16.66 -31.62 -6.11
N ASN A 72 -15.77 -30.64 -5.97
CA ASN A 72 -14.44 -30.59 -6.58
C ASN A 72 -13.31 -30.66 -5.53
N GLY A 73 -13.63 -31.10 -4.31
CA GLY A 73 -12.66 -31.31 -3.23
C GLY A 73 -12.21 -30.06 -2.47
N GLY A 74 -12.92 -28.94 -2.61
CA GLY A 74 -12.74 -27.75 -1.77
C GLY A 74 -13.90 -27.55 -0.80
N HIS A 75 -14.11 -26.31 -0.35
CA HIS A 75 -15.07 -26.01 0.72
C HIS A 75 -16.18 -25.02 0.34
N ILE A 76 -16.16 -24.47 -0.88
CA ILE A 76 -17.22 -23.60 -1.39
C ILE A 76 -18.52 -24.40 -1.58
N GLN A 77 -19.63 -23.85 -1.09
CA GLN A 77 -20.94 -24.50 -1.17
C GLN A 77 -21.72 -24.10 -2.42
N ASN A 78 -21.56 -22.87 -2.90
CA ASN A 78 -22.25 -22.37 -4.08
C ASN A 78 -21.40 -22.52 -5.35
N ALA A 79 -21.97 -23.05 -6.43
CA ALA A 79 -21.25 -23.28 -7.69
C ALA A 79 -20.69 -22.00 -8.35
N ASN A 80 -21.22 -20.83 -8.00
CA ASN A 80 -20.77 -19.52 -8.48
C ASN A 80 -19.89 -18.78 -7.45
N GLY A 81 -19.53 -19.41 -6.32
CA GLY A 81 -18.70 -18.79 -5.29
C GLY A 81 -19.42 -17.73 -4.45
N TYR A 82 -20.75 -17.69 -4.48
CA TYR A 82 -21.54 -16.67 -3.78
C TYR A 82 -21.45 -16.74 -2.25
N ASP A 83 -20.99 -17.86 -1.70
CA ASP A 83 -20.68 -18.00 -0.28
C ASP A 83 -19.24 -17.59 0.05
N ILE A 84 -18.62 -16.68 -0.72
CA ILE A 84 -17.35 -16.02 -0.37
C ILE A 84 -17.67 -14.57 0.03
N ILE A 85 -17.16 -14.13 1.18
CA ILE A 85 -17.25 -12.73 1.63
C ILE A 85 -15.94 -12.24 2.22
N PHE A 86 -15.76 -10.91 2.24
CA PHE A 86 -14.60 -10.25 2.84
C PHE A 86 -15.00 -9.34 3.99
N THR A 87 -14.16 -9.25 5.03
CA THR A 87 -14.42 -8.39 6.19
C THR A 87 -13.16 -7.67 6.65
N LEU A 88 -13.36 -6.62 7.44
CA LEU A 88 -12.29 -6.14 8.32
C LEU A 88 -11.98 -7.19 9.42
N PRO A 89 -10.84 -7.05 10.12
CA PRO A 89 -10.46 -7.97 11.20
C PRO A 89 -11.43 -8.02 12.38
N ASP A 90 -12.37 -7.09 12.47
CA ASP A 90 -13.46 -7.08 13.46
C ASP A 90 -14.51 -8.18 13.25
N CYS A 91 -14.40 -8.95 12.16
CA CYS A 91 -15.29 -10.04 11.76
C CYS A 91 -16.79 -9.68 11.59
N SER A 92 -17.12 -8.39 11.60
CA SER A 92 -18.51 -7.90 11.57
C SER A 92 -18.73 -6.85 10.47
N THR A 93 -17.69 -6.10 10.11
CA THR A 93 -17.73 -5.16 9.00
C THR A 93 -17.45 -5.90 7.70
N ILE A 94 -18.51 -6.27 6.98
CA ILE A 94 -18.42 -6.80 5.62
C ILE A 94 -17.95 -5.69 4.68
N LEU A 95 -16.93 -5.99 3.89
CA LEU A 95 -16.41 -5.08 2.87
C LEU A 95 -17.24 -5.21 1.59
N PRO A 96 -17.60 -4.10 0.92
CA PRO A 96 -18.18 -4.16 -0.42
C PRO A 96 -17.26 -4.96 -1.34
N MET A 97 -17.84 -5.91 -2.06
CA MET A 97 -17.12 -6.76 -2.99
C MET A 97 -17.88 -6.91 -4.32
N GLN A 98 -17.18 -7.29 -5.36
CA GLN A 98 -17.74 -7.67 -6.65
C GLN A 98 -16.97 -8.87 -7.17
N ILE A 99 -17.66 -9.99 -7.40
CA ILE A 99 -17.06 -11.18 -8.02
C ILE A 99 -17.09 -10.94 -9.52
N GLU A 100 -15.91 -10.80 -10.10
CA GLU A 100 -15.75 -10.70 -11.55
C GLU A 100 -15.76 -12.12 -12.16
N ARG A 101 -15.05 -13.07 -11.55
CA ARG A 101 -14.96 -14.45 -12.04
C ARG A 101 -14.76 -15.44 -10.89
N TYR A 102 -15.47 -16.56 -10.97
CA TYR A 102 -15.25 -17.73 -10.13
C TYR A 102 -15.24 -19.00 -10.99
N VAL A 103 -14.32 -19.92 -10.70
CA VAL A 103 -14.24 -21.22 -11.38
C VAL A 103 -14.25 -22.35 -10.34
N ALA A 104 -15.38 -23.05 -10.25
CA ALA A 104 -15.65 -24.08 -9.24
C ALA A 104 -14.62 -25.22 -9.17
N THR A 105 -14.02 -25.58 -10.30
CA THR A 105 -13.11 -26.74 -10.41
C THR A 105 -11.67 -26.41 -10.02
N SER A 106 -11.18 -25.22 -10.38
CA SER A 106 -9.83 -24.77 -10.03
C SER A 106 -9.77 -23.98 -8.72
N GLY A 107 -10.90 -23.48 -8.23
CA GLY A 107 -10.95 -22.56 -7.10
C GLY A 107 -10.38 -21.18 -7.46
N THR A 108 -10.45 -20.81 -8.74
CA THR A 108 -10.03 -19.49 -9.21
C THR A 108 -11.08 -18.46 -8.78
N LEU A 109 -10.62 -17.39 -8.13
CA LEU A 109 -11.42 -16.24 -7.74
C LEU A 109 -10.76 -14.97 -8.28
N VAL A 110 -11.55 -14.14 -8.97
CA VAL A 110 -11.22 -12.76 -9.34
C VAL A 110 -12.31 -11.89 -8.75
N ALA A 111 -11.96 -11.07 -7.76
CA ALA A 111 -12.90 -10.22 -7.06
C ALA A 111 -12.28 -8.85 -6.76
N TRP A 112 -13.13 -7.81 -6.77
CA TRP A 112 -12.78 -6.46 -6.35
C TRP A 112 -13.35 -6.21 -4.95
N VAL A 113 -12.53 -5.74 -4.01
CA VAL A 113 -12.92 -5.51 -2.62
C VAL A 113 -12.55 -4.08 -2.22
N ARG A 114 -13.54 -3.28 -1.80
CA ARG A 114 -13.29 -1.87 -1.44
C ARG A 114 -12.79 -1.74 -0.01
N LEU A 115 -11.55 -1.28 0.13
CA LEU A 115 -10.94 -1.01 1.44
C LEU A 115 -11.06 0.48 1.81
N PRO A 116 -11.38 0.82 3.08
CA PRO A 116 -11.54 2.21 3.49
C PRO A 116 -10.28 3.06 3.32
N THR A 117 -9.12 2.53 3.69
CA THR A 117 -7.84 3.22 3.63
C THR A 117 -6.69 2.22 3.44
N LEU A 118 -5.74 2.59 2.59
CA LEU A 118 -4.49 1.89 2.34
C LEU A 118 -3.34 2.89 2.44
N ILE A 119 -2.27 2.51 3.12
CA ILE A 119 -1.13 3.40 3.43
C ILE A 119 0.19 2.71 3.06
N ASN A 120 1.04 3.44 2.33
CA ASN A 120 2.39 3.01 1.98
C ASN A 120 3.20 2.63 3.23
N GLY A 121 3.83 1.46 3.18
CA GLY A 121 4.66 0.91 4.24
C GLY A 121 3.88 0.23 5.37
N SER A 122 2.55 0.30 5.37
CA SER A 122 1.69 -0.33 6.38
C SER A 122 0.87 -1.46 5.77
N ASN A 123 1.12 -2.69 6.21
CA ASN A 123 0.31 -3.84 5.81
C ASN A 123 -1.12 -3.67 6.32
N THR A 124 -2.09 -4.05 5.49
CA THR A 124 -3.51 -4.04 5.85
C THR A 124 -4.05 -5.45 5.84
N ILE A 125 -4.78 -5.84 6.89
CA ILE A 125 -5.35 -7.18 7.02
C ILE A 125 -6.85 -7.11 6.75
N ILE A 126 -7.34 -8.06 5.94
CA ILE A 126 -8.75 -8.37 5.79
C ILE A 126 -8.94 -9.88 5.96
N TYR A 127 -10.16 -10.32 6.22
CA TYR A 127 -10.50 -11.74 6.27
C TYR A 127 -11.39 -12.13 5.11
N MET A 128 -11.15 -13.31 4.57
CA MET A 128 -12.01 -13.98 3.60
C MET A 128 -12.71 -15.14 4.31
N PHE A 129 -14.03 -15.13 4.32
CA PHE A 129 -14.87 -16.20 4.88
C PHE A 129 -15.59 -16.95 3.77
N TYR A 130 -15.72 -18.27 3.93
CA TYR A 130 -16.43 -19.11 2.97
C TYR A 130 -16.97 -20.40 3.56
N GLY A 131 -17.68 -21.18 2.72
CA GLY A 131 -18.25 -22.48 3.08
C GLY A 131 -19.57 -22.36 3.83
N LYS A 132 -20.38 -21.36 3.50
CA LYS A 132 -21.71 -21.15 4.08
C LYS A 132 -22.77 -21.82 3.20
N THR A 133 -23.50 -22.77 3.79
CA THR A 133 -24.59 -23.46 3.10
C THR A 133 -25.79 -22.53 2.87
N GLY A 134 -26.50 -22.72 1.75
CA GLY A 134 -27.77 -22.04 1.48
C GLY A 134 -27.65 -20.60 0.99
N VAL A 135 -26.44 -20.12 0.65
CA VAL A 135 -26.27 -18.82 -0.02
C VAL A 135 -26.65 -18.97 -1.49
N GLY A 136 -27.72 -18.27 -1.91
CA GLY A 136 -28.20 -18.26 -3.30
C GLY A 136 -28.07 -16.92 -4.01
N ALA A 137 -27.87 -15.82 -3.27
CA ALA A 137 -27.76 -14.48 -3.83
C ALA A 137 -26.29 -14.13 -4.09
N ASP A 138 -26.04 -13.45 -5.21
CA ASP A 138 -24.73 -12.89 -5.53
C ASP A 138 -24.35 -11.81 -4.50
N PRO A 139 -23.20 -11.94 -3.80
CA PRO A 139 -22.73 -10.95 -2.83
C PRO A 139 -22.19 -9.66 -3.48
N SER A 140 -22.09 -9.62 -4.81
CA SER A 140 -21.55 -8.48 -5.54
C SER A 140 -22.36 -7.20 -5.34
N SER A 141 -21.67 -6.08 -5.15
CA SER A 141 -22.24 -4.76 -4.92
C SER A 141 -21.58 -3.71 -5.80
N THR A 142 -22.38 -2.82 -6.38
CA THR A 142 -21.86 -1.67 -7.14
C THR A 142 -21.16 -0.64 -6.25
N THR A 143 -21.33 -0.70 -4.93
CA THR A 143 -20.67 0.21 -3.97
C THR A 143 -19.19 -0.06 -3.78
N VAL A 144 -18.63 -1.10 -4.42
CA VAL A 144 -17.18 -1.30 -4.56
C VAL A 144 -16.53 -0.09 -5.23
N TRP A 145 -17.23 0.47 -6.21
CA TRP A 145 -16.84 1.66 -6.94
C TRP A 145 -17.45 2.88 -6.23
N ASP A 146 -16.61 3.85 -5.85
CA ASP A 146 -17.11 5.10 -5.26
C ASP A 146 -17.93 5.92 -6.27
N ALA A 147 -18.59 6.97 -5.77
CA ALA A 147 -19.50 7.80 -6.56
C ALA A 147 -18.82 8.62 -7.67
N ASP A 148 -17.48 8.76 -7.64
CA ASP A 148 -16.74 9.47 -8.67
C ASP A 148 -16.47 8.59 -9.89
N TYR A 149 -16.68 7.27 -9.81
CA TYR A 149 -16.64 6.41 -10.98
C TYR A 149 -17.83 6.68 -11.90
N MET A 150 -17.51 7.06 -13.13
CA MET A 150 -18.47 7.23 -14.22
C MET A 150 -18.80 5.92 -14.93
N GLY A 151 -17.89 4.95 -14.92
CA GLY A 151 -18.08 3.64 -15.51
C GLY A 151 -16.86 2.75 -15.29
N VAL A 152 -17.11 1.45 -15.12
CA VAL A 152 -16.08 0.41 -14.92
C VAL A 152 -16.42 -0.78 -15.80
N TYR A 153 -15.48 -1.20 -16.65
CA TYR A 153 -15.69 -2.22 -17.67
C TYR A 153 -14.63 -3.32 -17.54
N HIS A 154 -15.03 -4.45 -16.95
CA HIS A 154 -14.18 -5.64 -16.78
C HIS A 154 -14.01 -6.45 -18.05
N PHE A 155 -14.88 -6.24 -19.05
CA PHE A 155 -14.87 -7.00 -20.30
C PHE A 155 -15.00 -8.53 -20.17
N ASN A 156 -15.51 -9.01 -19.04
CA ASN A 156 -15.71 -10.42 -18.76
C ASN A 156 -16.91 -11.00 -19.54
N SER A 157 -16.71 -11.36 -20.82
CA SER A 157 -17.73 -11.82 -21.78
C SER A 157 -18.87 -10.84 -22.09
N SER A 158 -18.78 -9.62 -21.57
CA SER A 158 -19.79 -8.58 -21.68
C SER A 158 -19.11 -7.21 -21.81
N VAL A 159 -19.90 -6.18 -22.13
CA VAL A 159 -19.45 -4.78 -22.17
C VAL A 159 -20.28 -3.89 -21.23
N THR A 160 -20.78 -4.51 -20.16
CA THR A 160 -21.62 -3.86 -19.15
C THR A 160 -20.80 -3.04 -18.17
N ASP A 161 -21.40 -1.96 -17.69
CA ASP A 161 -20.86 -1.12 -16.62
C ASP A 161 -21.07 -1.80 -15.26
N ALA A 162 -20.00 -1.96 -14.51
CA ALA A 162 -19.98 -2.57 -13.18
C ALA A 162 -20.40 -1.61 -12.05
N THR A 163 -20.57 -0.31 -12.36
CA THR A 163 -21.04 0.69 -11.41
C THR A 163 -22.58 0.77 -11.37
N SER A 164 -23.11 1.51 -10.40
CA SER A 164 -24.55 1.80 -10.33
C SER A 164 -25.06 2.73 -11.44
N ASN A 165 -24.18 3.29 -12.27
CA ASN A 165 -24.57 4.20 -13.34
C ASN A 165 -25.18 3.47 -14.54
N THR A 166 -24.92 2.16 -14.69
CA THR A 166 -25.44 1.32 -15.78
C THR A 166 -25.13 1.85 -17.19
N ARG A 167 -23.99 2.52 -17.36
CA ARG A 167 -23.55 3.11 -18.64
C ARG A 167 -22.94 2.06 -19.57
N ASN A 168 -23.68 1.01 -19.85
CA ASN A 168 -23.25 -0.10 -20.69
C ASN A 168 -22.76 0.41 -22.05
N LEU A 169 -21.67 -0.18 -22.55
CA LEU A 169 -21.15 0.15 -23.87
C LEU A 169 -22.00 -0.49 -24.97
N THR A 170 -22.01 0.14 -26.13
CA THR A 170 -22.42 -0.52 -27.38
C THR A 170 -21.21 -1.16 -28.04
N ASP A 171 -21.28 -2.46 -28.31
CA ASP A 171 -20.23 -3.20 -29.02
C ASP A 171 -20.45 -3.14 -30.54
N ASN A 172 -19.45 -2.64 -31.27
CA ASN A 172 -19.46 -2.59 -32.72
C ASN A 172 -18.46 -3.60 -33.28
N SER A 173 -18.85 -4.89 -33.25
CA SER A 173 -18.14 -6.02 -33.85
C SER A 173 -16.74 -6.29 -33.27
N THR A 174 -16.51 -6.01 -31.98
CA THR A 174 -15.32 -6.51 -31.28
C THR A 174 -15.50 -8.00 -30.92
N ALA A 175 -14.43 -8.68 -30.53
CA ALA A 175 -14.45 -10.07 -30.10
C ALA A 175 -14.09 -10.20 -28.62
N ASN A 176 -14.58 -11.26 -27.97
CA ASN A 176 -14.15 -11.60 -26.61
C ASN A 176 -12.76 -12.24 -26.63
N LEU A 177 -11.93 -11.89 -25.66
CA LEU A 177 -10.63 -12.51 -25.41
C LEU A 177 -10.71 -13.32 -24.11
N THR A 178 -10.66 -14.64 -24.19
CA THR A 178 -10.91 -15.55 -23.04
C THR A 178 -9.81 -15.56 -21.98
N ALA A 179 -8.67 -14.93 -22.25
CA ALA A 179 -7.57 -14.74 -21.31
C ALA A 179 -6.91 -13.39 -21.59
N SER A 180 -6.98 -12.49 -20.63
CA SER A 180 -6.54 -11.10 -20.77
C SER A 180 -5.59 -10.70 -19.64
N LYS A 181 -5.42 -9.41 -19.37
CA LYS A 181 -4.62 -8.93 -18.25
C LYS A 181 -5.23 -9.37 -16.91
N ILE A 182 -6.53 -9.21 -16.76
CA ILE A 182 -7.35 -9.68 -15.63
C ILE A 182 -8.59 -10.35 -16.24
N GLY A 183 -8.89 -11.58 -15.83
CA GLY A 183 -10.04 -12.29 -16.37
C GLY A 183 -10.04 -12.40 -17.91
N GLU A 184 -11.10 -11.89 -18.53
CA GLU A 184 -11.29 -11.84 -19.98
C GLU A 184 -11.26 -10.38 -20.47
N GLY A 185 -11.00 -10.16 -21.75
CA GLY A 185 -10.86 -8.81 -22.33
C GLY A 185 -11.60 -8.65 -23.65
N ARG A 186 -11.40 -7.50 -24.30
CA ARG A 186 -11.90 -7.25 -25.66
C ARG A 186 -10.78 -7.20 -26.67
N ARG A 187 -10.93 -7.97 -27.74
CA ARG A 187 -10.06 -7.92 -28.92
C ARG A 187 -10.73 -7.12 -30.01
N LEU A 188 -10.08 -6.04 -30.46
CA LEU A 188 -10.64 -5.19 -31.49
C LEU A 188 -10.50 -5.81 -32.87
N ASN A 189 -9.46 -6.61 -33.14
CA ASN A 189 -9.25 -7.26 -34.44
C ASN A 189 -9.19 -6.27 -35.62
N ASN A 190 -8.86 -4.99 -35.44
CA ASN A 190 -8.72 -4.08 -36.59
C ASN A 190 -7.53 -4.51 -37.48
N ASN A 191 -7.56 -4.12 -38.76
CA ASN A 191 -6.43 -4.35 -39.65
C ASN A 191 -5.48 -3.14 -39.57
N PRO A 192 -4.23 -3.31 -39.14
CA PRO A 192 -3.30 -2.19 -39.13
C PRO A 192 -3.07 -1.68 -40.57
N PHE A 193 -2.85 -0.38 -40.73
CA PHE A 193 -2.53 0.27 -42.02
C PHE A 193 -3.65 0.32 -43.08
N VAL A 194 -4.90 0.03 -42.73
CA VAL A 194 -6.06 0.25 -43.61
C VAL A 194 -6.86 1.46 -43.13
N SER A 195 -6.70 2.59 -43.82
CA SER A 195 -7.48 3.80 -43.57
C SER A 195 -8.89 3.72 -44.18
N GLY A 196 -9.87 4.37 -43.54
CA GLY A 196 -11.25 4.48 -44.06
C GLY A 196 -12.08 3.19 -44.05
N GLY A 197 -11.57 2.10 -43.46
CA GLY A 197 -12.30 0.84 -43.29
C GLY A 197 -13.30 0.85 -42.12
N ALA A 198 -14.16 -0.17 -42.06
CA ALA A 198 -15.02 -0.40 -40.90
C ALA A 198 -14.17 -0.73 -39.66
N THR A 199 -14.07 0.22 -38.73
CA THR A 199 -13.33 0.05 -37.47
C THR A 199 -14.20 -0.65 -36.45
N ARG A 200 -13.71 -1.77 -35.91
CA ARG A 200 -14.29 -2.44 -34.74
C ARG A 200 -13.96 -1.63 -33.49
N HIS A 201 -14.97 -1.33 -32.70
CA HIS A 201 -14.85 -0.39 -31.57
C HIS A 201 -15.95 -0.61 -30.53
N LEU A 202 -15.79 0.03 -29.38
CA LEU A 202 -16.83 0.15 -28.37
C LEU A 202 -17.27 1.61 -28.27
N ARG A 203 -18.52 1.86 -27.86
CA ARG A 203 -19.07 3.21 -27.73
C ARG A 203 -19.77 3.39 -26.38
N LEU A 204 -19.39 4.44 -25.65
CA LEU A 204 -20.07 4.90 -24.45
C LEU A 204 -21.40 5.59 -24.79
N PRO A 205 -22.34 5.67 -23.83
CA PRO A 205 -23.56 6.47 -24.00
C PRO A 205 -23.29 7.95 -24.31
N ASP A 206 -24.30 8.60 -24.88
CA ASP A 206 -24.24 10.00 -25.27
C ASP A 206 -24.28 10.94 -24.05
N ASN A 207 -23.67 12.11 -24.19
CA ASN A 207 -23.76 13.25 -23.29
C ASN A 207 -23.28 13.01 -21.85
N ILE A 208 -22.50 11.95 -21.62
CA ILE A 208 -22.03 11.59 -20.27
C ILE A 208 -20.96 12.55 -19.73
N PHE A 209 -20.34 13.37 -20.59
CA PHE A 209 -19.26 14.30 -20.22
C PHE A 209 -19.70 15.75 -20.04
N ASN A 210 -20.98 16.09 -20.28
CA ASN A 210 -21.46 17.49 -20.35
C ASN A 210 -21.27 18.30 -19.06
N THR A 211 -21.09 17.63 -17.92
CA THR A 211 -20.91 18.25 -16.60
C THR A 211 -19.60 17.86 -15.93
N VAL A 212 -18.67 17.26 -16.68
CA VAL A 212 -17.43 16.70 -16.14
C VAL A 212 -16.29 17.68 -16.38
N THR A 213 -15.73 18.23 -15.30
CA THR A 213 -14.60 19.17 -15.37
C THR A 213 -13.29 18.46 -15.03
N ASN A 214 -13.22 17.81 -13.87
CA ASN A 214 -12.12 16.91 -13.54
C ASN A 214 -12.36 15.52 -14.15
N PHE A 215 -11.28 14.87 -14.58
CA PHE A 215 -11.39 13.62 -15.32
C PHE A 215 -10.23 12.68 -15.02
N THR A 216 -10.54 11.39 -14.95
CA THR A 216 -9.55 10.32 -15.03
C THR A 216 -10.03 9.23 -15.98
N PHE A 217 -9.17 8.80 -16.89
CA PHE A 217 -9.27 7.51 -17.56
C PHE A 217 -8.14 6.62 -17.04
N GLU A 218 -8.41 5.34 -16.79
CA GLU A 218 -7.37 4.32 -16.61
C GLU A 218 -7.80 2.97 -17.21
N GLY A 219 -6.85 2.17 -17.68
CA GLY A 219 -7.13 0.84 -18.19
C GLY A 219 -5.91 0.18 -18.84
N TRP A 220 -6.03 -1.11 -19.15
CA TRP A 220 -4.98 -1.90 -19.76
C TRP A 220 -5.19 -2.00 -21.27
N VAL A 221 -4.12 -1.77 -22.02
CA VAL A 221 -4.12 -1.87 -23.48
C VAL A 221 -2.95 -2.75 -23.91
N TYR A 222 -3.25 -3.73 -24.76
CA TYR A 222 -2.25 -4.51 -25.47
C TYR A 222 -2.21 -4.00 -26.91
N LEU A 223 -1.05 -3.52 -27.35
CA LEU A 223 -0.84 -3.12 -28.73
C LEU A 223 -0.09 -4.20 -29.49
N ASP A 224 -0.70 -4.66 -30.58
CA ASP A 224 -0.06 -5.62 -31.49
C ASP A 224 1.00 -4.91 -32.36
N ASP A 225 0.80 -3.63 -32.69
CA ASP A 225 1.73 -2.78 -33.45
C ASP A 225 1.69 -1.33 -32.94
N VAL A 226 2.79 -0.60 -33.12
CA VAL A 226 2.90 0.86 -32.87
C VAL A 226 3.42 1.64 -34.08
N ALA A 227 3.71 0.96 -35.19
CA ALA A 227 4.07 1.60 -36.47
C ALA A 227 2.85 2.25 -37.15
N THR A 228 1.65 1.90 -36.71
CA THR A 228 0.41 2.60 -37.00
C THR A 228 0.41 3.99 -36.35
N SER A 229 -0.18 4.98 -37.03
CA SER A 229 -0.31 6.35 -36.51
C SER A 229 -1.77 6.71 -36.29
N TRP A 230 -2.02 7.52 -35.26
CA TRP A 230 -3.33 8.14 -34.98
C TRP A 230 -4.46 7.18 -34.61
N GLU A 231 -4.13 5.94 -34.27
CA GLU A 231 -5.07 5.06 -33.59
C GLU A 231 -5.47 5.65 -32.24
N ARG A 232 -6.67 5.35 -31.77
CA ARG A 232 -7.20 5.91 -30.53
C ARG A 232 -7.47 4.81 -29.53
N ILE A 233 -6.91 4.92 -28.34
CA ILE A 233 -7.39 4.17 -27.17
C ILE A 233 -8.81 4.63 -26.88
N PHE A 234 -9.00 5.94 -26.77
CA PHE A 234 -10.31 6.58 -26.77
C PHE A 234 -10.32 7.86 -27.62
N ASP A 235 -11.49 8.22 -28.12
CA ASP A 235 -11.79 9.49 -28.78
C ASP A 235 -13.24 9.87 -28.44
N PHE A 236 -13.41 10.88 -27.60
CA PHE A 236 -14.70 11.32 -27.07
C PHE A 236 -15.05 12.71 -27.59
N GLY A 237 -16.31 12.93 -27.96
CA GLY A 237 -16.76 14.21 -28.47
C GLY A 237 -17.97 14.10 -29.42
N ARG A 238 -18.06 15.02 -30.37
CA ARG A 238 -19.16 15.07 -31.37
C ARG A 238 -18.69 15.18 -32.81
N ASN A 239 -17.45 15.64 -33.04
CA ASN A 239 -16.80 15.68 -34.35
C ASN A 239 -15.32 16.04 -34.19
N THR A 240 -14.61 16.14 -35.30
CA THR A 240 -13.18 16.49 -35.36
C THR A 240 -12.83 17.89 -34.87
N ASN A 241 -13.82 18.79 -34.69
CA ASN A 241 -13.59 20.10 -34.09
C ASN A 241 -13.75 20.08 -32.56
N PHE A 242 -14.53 19.15 -32.02
CA PHE A 242 -14.84 19.04 -30.60
C PHE A 242 -14.58 17.61 -30.15
N ASN A 243 -13.33 17.32 -29.80
CA ASN A 243 -12.96 16.03 -29.26
C ASN A 243 -11.84 16.09 -28.22
N MET A 244 -11.75 15.02 -27.45
CA MET A 244 -10.58 14.68 -26.68
C MET A 244 -10.21 13.22 -26.92
N PHE A 245 -8.93 12.93 -27.08
CA PHE A 245 -8.46 11.59 -27.41
C PHE A 245 -7.20 11.22 -26.67
N LEU A 246 -7.00 9.92 -26.48
CA LEU A 246 -5.71 9.34 -26.12
C LEU A 246 -5.23 8.44 -27.26
N CYS A 247 -4.11 8.82 -27.84
CA CYS A 247 -3.41 8.12 -28.90
C CYS A 247 -2.21 7.36 -28.33
N PRO A 248 -2.04 6.06 -28.61
CA PRO A 248 -0.87 5.30 -28.16
C PRO A 248 0.35 5.45 -29.08
N SER A 249 0.17 5.94 -30.31
CA SER A 249 1.23 6.13 -31.30
C SER A 249 0.92 7.28 -32.27
N ILE A 250 1.61 8.41 -32.11
CA ILE A 250 1.63 9.51 -33.07
C ILE A 250 2.83 9.33 -34.02
N GLY A 251 2.62 9.46 -35.33
CA GLY A 251 3.70 9.36 -36.31
C GLY A 251 4.29 7.96 -36.48
N GLY A 252 3.65 6.90 -35.96
CA GLY A 252 4.07 5.51 -36.18
C GLY A 252 5.34 5.10 -35.43
N ASN A 253 5.56 5.63 -34.23
CA ASN A 253 6.76 5.37 -33.42
C ASN A 253 6.45 4.99 -31.95
N GLY A 254 5.16 4.81 -31.62
CA GLY A 254 4.68 4.52 -30.27
C GLY A 254 4.72 5.71 -29.31
N ILE A 255 4.92 6.93 -29.79
CA ILE A 255 4.82 8.12 -28.94
C ILE A 255 3.34 8.36 -28.61
N LYS A 256 3.02 8.52 -27.32
CA LYS A 256 1.67 8.64 -26.83
C LYS A 256 1.29 10.11 -26.79
N ARG A 257 0.02 10.42 -27.07
CA ARG A 257 -0.51 11.78 -26.95
C ARG A 257 -1.94 11.76 -26.44
N PHE A 258 -2.18 12.52 -25.39
CA PHE A 258 -3.50 13.06 -25.13
C PHE A 258 -3.65 14.42 -25.82
N ALA A 259 -4.83 14.70 -26.37
CA ALA A 259 -5.21 16.05 -26.77
C ALA A 259 -6.70 16.32 -26.52
N ILE A 260 -7.05 17.58 -26.30
CA ILE A 260 -8.42 18.09 -26.26
C ILE A 260 -8.55 19.37 -27.09
N THR A 261 -9.65 19.54 -27.82
CA THR A 261 -9.91 20.72 -28.67
C THR A 261 -11.40 21.02 -28.79
N THR A 262 -11.70 22.31 -29.02
CA THR A 262 -13.03 22.83 -29.39
C THR A 262 -13.02 23.57 -30.74
N ALA A 263 -11.88 23.57 -31.44
CA ALA A 263 -11.71 24.23 -32.74
C ALA A 263 -10.86 23.41 -33.73
N GLY A 264 -10.77 22.10 -33.53
CA GLY A 264 -10.03 21.18 -34.41
C GLY A 264 -8.54 21.04 -34.10
N ASN A 265 -7.84 20.27 -34.93
CA ASN A 265 -6.46 19.84 -34.70
C ASN A 265 -5.46 20.99 -34.49
N GLY A 266 -5.65 22.12 -35.18
CA GLY A 266 -4.79 23.29 -35.05
C GLY A 266 -4.88 24.02 -33.70
N ALA A 267 -5.89 23.70 -32.89
CA ALA A 267 -6.17 24.31 -31.59
C ALA A 267 -6.06 23.31 -30.42
N GLU A 268 -5.47 22.14 -30.64
CA GLU A 268 -5.31 21.11 -29.62
C GLU A 268 -4.47 21.57 -28.43
N GLN A 269 -4.97 21.27 -27.24
CA GLN A 269 -4.21 21.31 -25.99
C GLN A 269 -3.70 19.90 -25.71
N GLN A 270 -2.38 19.74 -25.58
CA GLN A 270 -1.74 18.43 -25.71
C GLN A 270 -0.93 18.04 -24.46
N VAL A 271 -0.91 16.74 -24.15
CA VAL A 271 0.09 16.10 -23.31
C VAL A 271 0.74 15.01 -24.16
N SER A 272 1.99 15.20 -24.58
CA SER A 272 2.71 14.25 -25.43
C SER A 272 3.87 13.62 -24.67
N SER A 273 4.04 12.31 -24.79
CA SER A 273 5.19 11.60 -24.22
C SER A 273 6.47 11.85 -25.01
N GLY A 274 7.61 11.60 -24.37
CA GLY A 274 8.91 11.45 -25.03
C GLY A 274 9.34 10.00 -25.24
N THR A 275 8.57 9.02 -24.75
CA THR A 275 8.92 7.59 -24.76
C THR A 275 7.94 6.79 -25.60
N SER A 276 8.44 5.73 -26.25
CA SER A 276 7.63 4.79 -27.02
C SER A 276 6.79 3.88 -26.10
N THR A 277 5.68 3.37 -26.64
CA THR A 277 4.83 2.36 -25.98
C THR A 277 5.47 0.99 -26.01
N GLY A 278 6.15 0.63 -27.10
CA GLY A 278 6.44 -0.77 -27.36
C GLY A 278 5.18 -1.55 -27.73
N THR A 279 5.36 -2.83 -28.04
CA THR A 279 4.31 -3.74 -28.51
C THR A 279 4.44 -5.09 -27.84
N GLY A 280 3.42 -5.93 -28.00
CA GLY A 280 3.51 -7.33 -27.57
C GLY A 280 3.33 -7.56 -26.07
N ALA A 281 2.94 -6.51 -25.32
CA ALA A 281 2.70 -6.57 -23.88
C ALA A 281 1.49 -5.73 -23.47
N TRP A 282 0.89 -6.11 -22.33
CA TRP A 282 -0.14 -5.30 -21.67
C TRP A 282 0.51 -4.14 -20.94
N HIS A 283 0.04 -2.94 -21.23
CA HIS A 283 0.47 -1.71 -20.56
C HIS A 283 -0.70 -0.97 -19.94
N HIS A 284 -0.48 -0.39 -18.78
CA HIS A 284 -1.49 0.42 -18.10
C HIS A 284 -1.38 1.86 -18.58
N PHE A 285 -2.45 2.36 -19.16
CA PHE A 285 -2.59 3.75 -19.55
C PHE A 285 -3.50 4.44 -18.57
N ALA A 286 -3.10 5.62 -18.10
CA ALA A 286 -4.03 6.52 -17.43
C ALA A 286 -3.81 7.97 -17.84
N LEU A 287 -4.86 8.76 -17.75
CA LEU A 287 -4.85 10.18 -18.06
C LEU A 287 -5.68 10.90 -17.00
N THR A 288 -5.14 11.99 -16.46
CA THR A 288 -5.89 12.88 -15.58
C THR A 288 -5.98 14.29 -16.17
N ILE A 289 -7.11 14.96 -15.91
CA ILE A 289 -7.31 16.38 -16.15
C ILE A 289 -7.75 17.00 -14.82
N ASP A 290 -6.97 17.96 -14.33
CA ASP A 290 -7.32 18.85 -13.23
C ASP A 290 -7.67 20.21 -13.83
N ALA A 291 -8.97 20.49 -13.91
CA ALA A 291 -9.49 21.74 -14.47
C ALA A 291 -9.18 22.95 -13.58
N THR A 292 -8.97 22.75 -12.28
CA THR A 292 -8.62 23.86 -11.37
C THR A 292 -7.17 24.29 -11.58
N ALA A 293 -6.28 23.31 -11.78
CA ALA A 293 -4.85 23.56 -12.02
C ALA A 293 -4.50 23.71 -13.52
N ASN A 294 -5.48 23.65 -14.42
CA ASN A 294 -5.29 23.59 -15.88
C ASN A 294 -4.21 22.58 -16.29
N THR A 295 -4.22 21.40 -15.66
CA THR A 295 -3.12 20.42 -15.75
C THR A 295 -3.62 19.09 -16.28
N GLY A 296 -2.95 18.57 -17.31
CA GLY A 296 -3.13 17.20 -17.78
C GLY A 296 -1.89 16.35 -17.48
N VAL A 297 -2.10 15.12 -17.00
CA VAL A 297 -1.01 14.17 -16.77
C VAL A 297 -1.33 12.85 -17.47
N LEU A 298 -0.44 12.44 -18.36
CA LEU A 298 -0.44 11.13 -18.98
C LEU A 298 0.46 10.20 -18.17
N TYR A 299 -0.12 9.11 -17.68
CA TYR A 299 0.57 8.05 -16.96
C TYR A 299 0.74 6.82 -17.86
N TYR A 300 1.85 6.13 -17.63
CA TYR A 300 2.19 4.90 -18.31
C TYR A 300 2.80 3.92 -17.31
N ASP A 301 2.22 2.73 -17.20
CA ASP A 301 2.62 1.69 -16.26
C ASP A 301 2.72 2.21 -14.82
N GLY A 302 1.69 2.94 -14.38
CA GLY A 302 1.57 3.48 -13.03
C GLY A 302 2.37 4.76 -12.75
N ALA A 303 3.28 5.18 -13.65
CA ALA A 303 4.14 6.35 -13.47
C ALA A 303 3.72 7.52 -14.35
N ALA A 304 3.90 8.76 -13.87
CA ALA A 304 3.68 9.96 -14.69
C ALA A 304 4.71 9.99 -15.83
N ASN A 305 4.23 9.91 -17.07
CA ASN A 305 5.06 9.82 -18.27
C ASN A 305 5.19 11.16 -18.98
N ALA A 306 4.14 11.98 -18.96
CA ALA A 306 4.17 13.35 -19.44
C ALA A 306 3.16 14.21 -18.68
N THR A 307 3.49 15.50 -18.50
CA THR A 307 2.65 16.47 -17.80
C THR A 307 2.64 17.77 -18.60
N ASN A 308 1.45 18.35 -18.77
CA ASN A 308 1.30 19.73 -19.23
C ASN A 308 0.61 20.54 -18.14
N THR A 309 1.36 21.43 -17.48
CA THR A 309 0.87 22.28 -16.41
C THR A 309 0.54 23.66 -16.94
N GLY A 310 -0.70 24.11 -16.73
CA GLY A 310 -1.20 25.41 -17.18
C GLY A 310 -1.65 25.45 -18.64
N GLY A 311 -1.33 24.43 -19.45
CA GLY A 311 -1.67 24.37 -20.87
C GLY A 311 -2.94 23.57 -21.20
N ILE A 312 -3.55 22.88 -20.24
CA ILE A 312 -4.81 22.16 -20.42
C ILE A 312 -5.92 22.98 -19.77
N THR A 313 -6.41 24.00 -20.48
CA THR A 313 -7.49 24.89 -20.02
C THR A 313 -8.89 24.45 -20.46
N LEU A 314 -8.99 23.42 -21.31
CA LEU A 314 -10.24 22.75 -21.65
C LEU A 314 -10.44 21.51 -20.78
N ASP A 315 -11.69 21.18 -20.55
CA ASP A 315 -12.14 20.00 -19.81
C ASP A 315 -13.20 19.21 -20.61
N PRO A 316 -13.62 18.01 -20.17
CA PRO A 316 -14.61 17.24 -20.92
C PRO A 316 -15.95 17.97 -21.15
N SER A 317 -16.38 18.81 -20.21
CA SER A 317 -17.61 19.62 -20.35
C SER A 317 -17.51 20.65 -21.47
N SER A 318 -16.30 21.11 -21.77
CA SER A 318 -16.00 22.04 -22.87
C SER A 318 -16.34 21.46 -24.25
N LEU A 319 -16.41 20.14 -24.38
CA LEU A 319 -16.82 19.47 -25.61
C LEU A 319 -18.31 19.69 -25.93
N GLY A 320 -19.12 20.10 -24.94
CA GLY A 320 -20.57 20.21 -25.06
C GLY A 320 -21.23 18.86 -25.31
N THR A 321 -22.34 18.87 -26.05
CA THR A 321 -23.03 17.64 -26.47
C THR A 321 -22.05 16.68 -27.13
N ASN A 322 -22.08 15.41 -26.76
CA ASN A 322 -21.19 14.37 -27.29
C ASN A 322 -21.98 13.10 -27.59
N ASP A 323 -21.80 12.57 -28.79
CA ASP A 323 -22.44 11.36 -29.31
C ASP A 323 -21.43 10.41 -29.99
N ARG A 324 -20.14 10.76 -29.94
CA ARG A 324 -19.03 10.00 -30.54
C ARG A 324 -18.00 9.67 -29.48
N ASN A 325 -18.43 8.89 -28.49
CA ASN A 325 -17.61 8.51 -27.35
C ASN A 325 -17.04 7.11 -27.56
N TYR A 326 -15.96 7.01 -28.34
CA TYR A 326 -15.42 5.74 -28.79
C TYR A 326 -14.22 5.26 -27.97
N PHE A 327 -14.13 3.94 -27.79
CA PHE A 327 -12.89 3.24 -27.51
C PHE A 327 -12.42 2.51 -28.77
N GLY A 328 -11.16 2.69 -29.17
CA GLY A 328 -10.57 1.98 -30.31
C GLY A 328 -10.75 2.60 -31.69
N ARG A 329 -11.45 3.74 -31.79
CA ARG A 329 -11.80 4.39 -33.05
C ARG A 329 -11.57 5.90 -32.99
N SER A 330 -11.00 6.45 -34.06
CA SER A 330 -10.89 7.89 -34.29
C SER A 330 -12.16 8.49 -34.87
N GLN A 331 -12.43 9.73 -34.52
CA GLN A 331 -13.45 10.54 -35.19
C GLN A 331 -12.98 11.05 -36.56
N TYR A 332 -11.67 11.03 -36.85
CA TYR A 332 -11.12 11.35 -38.16
C TYR A 332 -11.17 10.12 -39.07
N ALA A 333 -11.88 10.23 -40.19
CA ALA A 333 -12.13 9.09 -41.08
C ALA A 333 -10.87 8.49 -41.72
N ALA A 334 -9.78 9.28 -41.81
CA ALA A 334 -8.51 8.84 -42.39
C ALA A 334 -7.63 8.05 -41.40
N ASP A 335 -7.92 8.13 -40.10
CA ASP A 335 -7.12 7.48 -39.08
C ASP A 335 -7.42 5.97 -39.02
N ASN A 336 -6.42 5.19 -38.62
CA ASN A 336 -6.57 3.75 -38.47
C ASN A 336 -7.38 3.40 -37.21
N GLY A 337 -8.06 2.26 -37.27
CA GLY A 337 -8.63 1.63 -36.08
C GLY A 337 -7.56 0.98 -35.23
N LEU A 338 -7.68 1.04 -33.90
CA LEU A 338 -6.65 0.51 -33.00
C LEU A 338 -6.48 -1.00 -33.20
N TYR A 339 -5.24 -1.41 -33.51
CA TYR A 339 -4.85 -2.81 -33.58
C TYR A 339 -4.33 -3.33 -32.23
N GLY A 340 -5.23 -3.92 -31.45
CA GLY A 340 -4.93 -4.36 -30.10
C GLY A 340 -6.12 -4.88 -29.31
N ASN A 341 -5.90 -4.99 -28.00
CA ASN A 341 -6.85 -5.51 -27.02
C ASN A 341 -7.02 -4.54 -25.85
N PHE A 342 -8.20 -4.55 -25.22
CA PHE A 342 -8.54 -3.74 -24.04
C PHE A 342 -8.91 -4.62 -22.86
N ASP A 343 -8.56 -4.14 -21.67
CA ASP A 343 -8.95 -4.75 -20.41
C ASP A 343 -9.11 -3.70 -19.30
N GLU A 344 -10.03 -3.93 -18.35
CA GLU A 344 -10.20 -3.15 -17.12
C GLU A 344 -10.31 -1.62 -17.30
N PHE A 345 -11.17 -1.17 -18.23
CA PHE A 345 -11.34 0.26 -18.49
C PHE A 345 -12.18 0.95 -17.41
N ARG A 346 -11.71 2.10 -16.94
CA ARG A 346 -12.36 2.90 -15.89
C ARG A 346 -12.34 4.36 -16.26
N ILE A 347 -13.46 5.04 -15.97
CA ILE A 347 -13.60 6.49 -16.11
C ILE A 347 -14.06 7.05 -14.78
N SER A 348 -13.43 8.12 -14.31
CA SER A 348 -13.87 8.88 -13.13
C SER A 348 -14.11 10.36 -13.46
N SER A 349 -15.07 10.99 -12.78
CA SER A 349 -15.36 12.42 -12.83
C SER A 349 -14.52 13.26 -11.85
N THR A 350 -13.40 12.69 -11.40
CA THR A 350 -12.45 13.33 -10.48
C THR A 350 -11.03 13.10 -10.97
N THR A 351 -10.09 13.91 -10.48
CA THR A 351 -8.66 13.77 -10.75
C THR A 351 -8.06 12.78 -9.76
N ARG A 352 -7.97 11.50 -10.14
CA ARG A 352 -7.28 10.49 -9.33
C ARG A 352 -5.78 10.84 -9.30
N ASN A 353 -5.22 10.97 -8.11
CA ASN A 353 -3.84 11.42 -7.96
C ASN A 353 -2.81 10.34 -8.36
N ALA A 354 -1.54 10.71 -8.44
CA ALA A 354 -0.46 9.79 -8.81
C ALA A 354 -0.34 8.56 -7.88
N ASN A 355 -0.68 8.70 -6.60
CA ASN A 355 -0.66 7.60 -5.64
C ASN A 355 -1.74 6.55 -5.96
N TRP A 356 -2.93 7.00 -6.35
CA TRP A 356 -4.01 6.15 -6.82
C TRP A 356 -3.58 5.36 -8.05
N ILE A 357 -3.10 6.05 -9.08
CA ILE A 357 -2.71 5.42 -10.36
C ILE A 357 -1.59 4.40 -10.17
N ALA A 358 -0.55 4.73 -9.39
CA ALA A 358 0.53 3.81 -9.08
C ALA A 358 0.06 2.58 -8.28
N THR A 359 -0.83 2.78 -7.31
CA THR A 359 -1.38 1.66 -6.50
C THR A 359 -2.26 0.75 -7.36
N SER A 360 -3.10 1.32 -8.24
CA SER A 360 -3.90 0.57 -9.22
C SER A 360 -3.01 -0.27 -10.14
N TYR A 361 -1.95 0.32 -10.70
CA TYR A 361 -0.98 -0.42 -11.51
C TYR A 361 -0.33 -1.56 -10.72
N ASN A 362 0.22 -1.30 -9.53
CA ASN A 362 0.89 -2.33 -8.73
C ASN A 362 -0.04 -3.51 -8.42
N ASN A 363 -1.28 -3.21 -8.00
CA ASN A 363 -2.26 -4.23 -7.66
C ASN A 363 -2.69 -5.06 -8.87
N GLN A 364 -2.93 -4.43 -10.02
CA GLN A 364 -3.41 -5.11 -11.22
C GLN A 364 -2.30 -5.78 -12.01
N ASN A 365 -1.07 -5.24 -11.97
CA ASN A 365 0.05 -5.76 -12.74
C ASN A 365 0.59 -7.07 -12.16
N ASN A 366 0.70 -7.13 -10.83
CA ASN A 366 1.16 -8.31 -10.10
C ASN A 366 0.35 -8.53 -8.82
N PRO A 367 -0.90 -9.02 -8.93
CA PRO A 367 -1.77 -9.24 -7.77
C PRO A 367 -1.12 -10.13 -6.70
N SER A 368 -0.35 -11.13 -7.11
CA SER A 368 0.30 -12.09 -6.22
C SER A 368 1.38 -11.48 -5.31
N ALA A 369 1.97 -10.35 -5.71
CA ALA A 369 2.89 -9.59 -4.86
C ALA A 369 2.17 -8.52 -4.02
N PHE A 370 0.93 -8.15 -4.40
CA PHE A 370 0.15 -7.11 -3.74
C PHE A 370 -0.44 -7.57 -2.40
N TYR A 371 -0.72 -8.86 -2.25
CA TYR A 371 -1.18 -9.43 -1.00
C TYR A 371 -0.64 -10.84 -0.78
N ALA A 372 -0.63 -11.29 0.47
CA ALA A 372 -0.38 -12.67 0.85
C ALA A 372 -1.65 -13.29 1.42
N VAL A 373 -1.86 -14.58 1.17
CA VAL A 373 -3.00 -15.35 1.68
C VAL A 373 -2.50 -16.34 2.72
N GLY A 374 -3.13 -16.33 3.89
CA GLY A 374 -2.84 -17.27 4.98
C GLY A 374 -3.46 -18.65 4.74
N SER A 375 -3.02 -19.63 5.54
CA SER A 375 -3.64 -20.95 5.57
C SER A 375 -5.11 -20.88 5.97
N GLU A 376 -5.91 -21.83 5.48
CA GLU A 376 -7.28 -21.99 5.96
C GLU A 376 -7.30 -22.32 7.45
N VAL A 377 -8.24 -21.70 8.16
CA VAL A 377 -8.61 -22.06 9.52
C VAL A 377 -10.14 -22.14 9.63
N ALA A 378 -10.63 -22.71 10.73
CA ALA A 378 -12.06 -22.64 11.04
C ALA A 378 -12.48 -21.17 11.19
N GLY A 379 -13.63 -20.79 10.63
CA GLY A 379 -14.11 -19.40 10.62
C GLY A 379 -14.21 -18.78 12.01
N GLY A 380 -14.57 -19.57 13.03
CA GLY A 380 -14.59 -19.09 14.42
C GLY A 380 -13.21 -18.77 15.00
N VAL A 381 -12.16 -19.41 14.48
CA VAL A 381 -10.78 -19.19 14.93
C VAL A 381 -10.23 -17.87 14.42
N LEU A 382 -10.58 -17.45 13.18
CA LEU A 382 -10.20 -16.13 12.64
C LEU A 382 -10.65 -14.97 13.53
N CYS A 383 -11.76 -15.15 14.23
CA CYS A 383 -12.39 -14.13 15.08
C CYS A 383 -12.10 -14.32 16.57
N SER A 384 -11.47 -15.44 16.96
CA SER A 384 -11.09 -15.72 18.36
C SER A 384 -9.65 -15.37 18.68
N VAL A 385 -8.78 -15.25 17.67
CA VAL A 385 -7.55 -14.48 17.80
C VAL A 385 -7.91 -13.05 17.43
N LEU A 386 -8.19 -12.19 18.41
CA LEU A 386 -8.19 -10.77 18.08
C LEU A 386 -6.75 -10.44 17.67
N PRO A 387 -6.47 -10.01 16.43
CA PRO A 387 -5.14 -9.52 16.13
C PRO A 387 -4.95 -8.30 17.03
N VAL A 388 -3.93 -8.34 17.88
CA VAL A 388 -3.51 -7.11 18.54
C VAL A 388 -3.13 -6.14 17.45
N HIS A 389 -3.79 -4.99 17.44
CA HIS A 389 -3.48 -3.93 16.50
C HIS A 389 -2.48 -3.00 17.16
N ILE A 390 -1.25 -2.94 16.61
CA ILE A 390 -0.33 -1.88 16.99
C ILE A 390 -0.78 -0.60 16.26
N SER A 391 -1.53 0.26 16.95
CA SER A 391 -2.17 1.45 16.38
C SER A 391 -1.24 2.66 16.27
N ALA A 392 -0.13 2.66 17.01
CA ALA A 392 0.91 3.68 16.91
C ALA A 392 2.29 3.07 17.12
N PHE A 393 3.29 3.51 16.34
CA PHE A 393 4.68 3.13 16.52
C PHE A 393 5.61 4.26 16.07
N ALA A 394 6.58 4.62 16.91
CA ALA A 394 7.51 5.71 16.68
C ALA A 394 8.89 5.42 17.28
N ALA A 395 9.93 5.92 16.60
CA ALA A 395 11.30 5.92 17.09
C ALA A 395 11.84 7.35 17.09
N THR A 396 12.13 7.89 18.27
CA THR A 396 12.50 9.29 18.49
C THR A 396 13.93 9.36 19.00
N PRO A 397 14.87 9.93 18.23
CA PRO A 397 16.23 10.21 18.68
C PRO A 397 16.27 11.07 19.94
N ALA A 398 17.19 10.77 20.86
CA ALA A 398 17.47 11.57 22.04
C ALA A 398 18.86 12.22 21.96
N GLN A 399 19.04 13.36 22.64
CA GLN A 399 20.27 14.16 22.61
C GLN A 399 21.53 13.43 23.11
N ASN A 400 21.37 12.33 23.84
CA ASN A 400 22.47 11.50 24.34
C ASN A 400 22.90 10.38 23.36
N GLY A 401 22.40 10.39 22.12
CA GLY A 401 22.74 9.41 21.09
C GLY A 401 21.99 8.08 21.19
N THR A 402 20.91 8.04 21.97
CA THR A 402 20.01 6.87 22.06
C THR A 402 18.72 7.12 21.27
N VAL A 403 17.92 6.08 21.04
CA VAL A 403 16.61 6.21 20.39
C VAL A 403 15.52 5.66 21.31
N THR A 404 14.53 6.49 21.63
CA THR A 404 13.33 6.06 22.35
C THR A 404 12.35 5.45 21.37
N ILE A 405 11.93 4.22 21.65
CA ILE A 405 11.02 3.43 20.82
C ILE A 405 9.72 3.30 21.58
N SER A 406 8.61 3.70 20.97
CA SER A 406 7.30 3.65 21.62
C SER A 406 6.24 3.08 20.68
N TRP A 407 5.34 2.26 21.22
CA TRP A 407 4.17 1.79 20.49
C TRP A 407 2.93 1.71 21.37
N THR A 408 1.77 1.72 20.74
CA THR A 408 0.48 1.45 21.37
C THR A 408 -0.07 0.17 20.77
N ALA A 409 -0.33 -0.82 21.62
CA ALA A 409 -0.96 -2.07 21.25
C ALA A 409 -2.39 -2.08 21.76
N GLU A 410 -3.34 -2.45 20.92
CA GLU A 410 -4.75 -2.54 21.28
C GLU A 410 -5.16 -4.00 21.37
N GLU A 411 -5.91 -4.32 22.43
CA GLU A 411 -6.55 -5.62 22.61
C GLU A 411 -5.59 -6.80 22.69
N GLU A 412 -4.59 -6.68 23.57
CA GLU A 412 -3.56 -7.69 23.77
C GLU A 412 -3.94 -8.85 24.68
N THR A 413 -3.36 -10.02 24.42
CA THR A 413 -3.46 -11.19 25.31
C THR A 413 -2.19 -11.35 26.13
N ILE A 414 -2.30 -11.95 27.33
CA ILE A 414 -1.15 -12.16 28.24
C ILE A 414 -0.07 -13.09 27.66
N SER A 415 -0.44 -13.89 26.67
CA SER A 415 0.45 -14.80 25.94
C SER A 415 1.26 -14.12 24.84
N ASP A 416 0.97 -12.85 24.53
CA ASP A 416 1.69 -12.14 23.47
C ASP A 416 3.05 -11.64 23.95
N LYS A 417 3.98 -11.46 23.02
CA LYS A 417 5.25 -10.76 23.25
C LYS A 417 5.61 -9.87 22.07
N TYR A 418 6.29 -8.78 22.36
CA TYR A 418 6.80 -7.83 21.39
C TYR A 418 8.32 -7.92 21.35
N ILE A 419 8.86 -8.25 20.19
CA ILE A 419 10.30 -8.26 19.92
C ILE A 419 10.60 -6.99 19.14
N VAL A 420 11.33 -6.08 19.77
CA VAL A 420 11.83 -4.87 19.12
C VAL A 420 13.04 -5.25 18.30
N GLU A 421 13.00 -4.96 17.01
CA GLU A 421 14.08 -5.24 16.08
C GLU A 421 14.64 -3.95 15.49
N ARG A 422 15.94 -3.94 15.21
CA ARG A 422 16.60 -2.85 14.49
C ARG A 422 17.35 -3.34 13.27
N SER A 423 17.61 -2.44 12.34
CA SER A 423 18.37 -2.71 11.12
C SER A 423 19.19 -1.50 10.68
N ALA A 424 20.38 -1.75 10.12
CA ALA A 424 21.22 -0.72 9.50
C ALA A 424 20.82 -0.42 8.04
N ASN A 425 20.21 -1.41 7.36
CA ASN A 425 19.91 -1.35 5.92
C ASN A 425 18.40 -1.52 5.61
N GLY A 426 17.57 -1.78 6.63
CA GLY A 426 16.14 -2.06 6.47
C GLY A 426 15.81 -3.48 5.97
N VAL A 427 16.83 -4.33 5.79
CA VAL A 427 16.71 -5.68 5.20
C VAL A 427 17.13 -6.77 6.19
N THR A 428 18.29 -6.61 6.82
CA THR A 428 18.80 -7.54 7.84
C THR A 428 18.48 -7.00 9.22
N TRP A 429 17.73 -7.78 10.01
CA TRP A 429 17.18 -7.35 11.30
C TRP A 429 17.83 -8.09 12.45
N GLU A 430 18.08 -7.37 13.55
CA GLU A 430 18.51 -7.97 14.82
C GLU A 430 17.55 -7.58 15.95
N ALA A 431 17.20 -8.56 16.79
CA ALA A 431 16.38 -8.34 17.97
C ALA A 431 17.18 -7.62 19.05
N ILE A 432 16.67 -6.47 19.52
CA ILE A 432 17.31 -5.70 20.60
C ILE A 432 16.64 -5.91 21.95
N LYS A 433 15.35 -6.24 21.96
CA LYS A 433 14.61 -6.46 23.22
C LYS A 433 13.35 -7.28 22.99
N THR A 434 13.03 -8.15 23.94
CA THR A 434 11.72 -8.83 24.02
C THR A 434 10.97 -8.32 25.23
N ILE A 435 9.72 -7.94 25.05
CA ILE A 435 8.82 -7.42 26.09
C ILE A 435 7.55 -8.29 26.08
N ALA A 436 7.24 -8.91 27.21
CA ALA A 436 5.96 -9.62 27.37
C ALA A 436 4.79 -8.62 27.34
N ALA A 437 3.68 -9.01 26.73
CA ALA A 437 2.45 -8.22 26.81
C ALA A 437 1.91 -8.22 28.24
N ILE A 438 1.24 -7.12 28.61
CA ILE A 438 0.60 -6.98 29.92
C ILE A 438 -0.70 -7.80 29.96
N GLY A 439 -1.40 -7.93 28.83
CA GLY A 439 -2.49 -8.87 28.61
C GLY A 439 -3.86 -8.39 29.08
N ASN A 440 -4.20 -7.13 28.79
CA ASN A 440 -5.48 -6.52 29.18
C ASN A 440 -6.31 -6.09 27.98
N THR A 441 -7.64 -6.13 28.13
CA THR A 441 -8.61 -5.57 27.17
C THR A 441 -8.50 -4.05 27.14
N GLY A 442 -7.92 -3.49 26.08
CA GLY A 442 -7.74 -2.05 25.90
C GLY A 442 -6.37 -1.65 25.32
N SER A 443 -6.21 -0.35 25.06
CA SER A 443 -4.97 0.23 24.52
C SER A 443 -3.86 0.26 25.58
N GLN A 444 -2.77 -0.46 25.34
CA GLN A 444 -1.55 -0.49 26.16
C GLN A 444 -0.41 0.24 25.47
N LYS A 445 0.27 1.10 26.23
CA LYS A 445 1.42 1.87 25.73
C LYS A 445 2.71 1.28 26.24
N TYR A 446 3.63 1.05 25.32
CA TYR A 446 4.95 0.52 25.57
C TYR A 446 6.00 1.54 25.17
N VAL A 447 7.05 1.62 25.98
CA VAL A 447 8.23 2.45 25.70
C VAL A 447 9.48 1.66 26.05
N THR A 448 10.46 1.70 25.16
CA THR A 448 11.82 1.24 25.44
C THR A 448 12.86 2.12 24.76
N GLN A 449 14.13 1.79 24.92
CA GLN A 449 15.25 2.60 24.45
C GLN A 449 16.30 1.70 23.81
N ASP A 450 16.76 2.09 22.63
CA ASP A 450 17.97 1.56 22.02
C ASP A 450 19.16 2.45 22.40
N ASN A 451 20.10 1.87 23.15
CA ASN A 451 21.30 2.57 23.62
C ASN A 451 22.44 2.55 22.60
N ASN A 452 22.35 1.74 21.55
CA ASN A 452 23.41 1.56 20.56
C ASN A 452 22.86 1.64 19.12
N PRO A 453 22.07 2.65 18.74
CA PRO A 453 21.53 2.77 17.39
C PRO A 453 22.65 2.86 16.32
N PHE A 454 22.35 2.37 15.12
CA PHE A 454 23.15 2.60 13.92
C PHE A 454 23.13 4.08 13.50
N TYR A 455 24.28 4.58 13.04
CA TYR A 455 24.47 5.94 12.55
C TYR A 455 24.71 5.94 11.03
N PRO A 456 24.23 6.95 10.28
CA PRO A 456 23.39 8.07 10.72
C PRO A 456 21.91 7.71 10.86
N MET A 457 21.54 6.48 10.47
CA MET A 457 20.16 6.04 10.40
C MET A 457 20.03 4.65 11.00
N THR A 458 19.02 4.46 11.84
CA THR A 458 18.55 3.13 12.27
C THR A 458 17.10 2.95 11.85
N TYR A 459 16.79 1.77 11.35
CA TYR A 459 15.43 1.33 11.07
C TYR A 459 14.94 0.45 12.22
N TYR A 460 13.69 0.62 12.64
CA TYR A 460 13.06 -0.15 13.70
C TYR A 460 11.74 -0.74 13.23
N ARG A 461 11.42 -1.94 13.73
CA ARG A 461 10.09 -2.56 13.64
C ARG A 461 9.80 -3.35 14.90
N ILE A 462 8.52 -3.57 15.20
CA ILE A 462 8.09 -4.49 16.25
C ILE A 462 7.62 -5.77 15.60
N GLN A 463 8.19 -6.90 16.01
CA GLN A 463 7.67 -8.22 15.75
C GLN A 463 6.80 -8.62 16.95
N GLN A 464 5.50 -8.62 16.79
CA GLN A 464 4.61 -9.25 17.73
C GLN A 464 4.56 -10.75 17.48
N VAL A 465 4.68 -11.55 18.53
CA VAL A 465 4.46 -12.99 18.51
C VAL A 465 3.28 -13.29 19.42
N GLY A 466 2.18 -13.78 18.83
CA GLY A 466 0.95 -14.10 19.54
C GLY A 466 0.93 -15.50 20.14
N ALA A 467 -0.11 -15.80 20.92
CA ALA A 467 -0.34 -17.08 21.61
C ALA A 467 -0.19 -18.33 20.72
N ASN A 468 -0.60 -18.23 19.45
CA ASN A 468 -0.59 -19.33 18.48
C ASN A 468 0.69 -19.34 17.61
N SER A 469 1.77 -18.70 18.07
CA SER A 469 3.02 -18.47 17.30
C SER A 469 2.82 -17.62 16.04
N THR A 470 1.68 -16.96 15.88
CA THR A 470 1.40 -15.99 14.82
C THR A 470 2.32 -14.79 14.96
N THR A 471 3.03 -14.45 13.89
CA THR A 471 3.97 -13.32 13.89
C THR A 471 3.42 -12.18 13.07
N ILE A 472 3.29 -10.99 13.66
CA ILE A 472 2.86 -9.75 13.00
C ILE A 472 3.97 -8.72 13.13
N TYR A 473 4.27 -8.00 12.06
CA TYR A 473 5.25 -6.90 12.10
C TYR A 473 4.56 -5.55 11.95
N THR A 474 5.06 -4.53 12.64
CA THR A 474 4.70 -3.13 12.36
C THR A 474 5.31 -2.65 11.05
N GLN A 475 4.87 -1.49 10.59
CA GLN A 475 5.66 -0.66 9.67
C GLN A 475 7.07 -0.43 10.22
N THR A 476 8.01 -0.21 9.31
CA THR A 476 9.36 0.22 9.67
C THR A 476 9.37 1.72 9.90
N VAL A 477 9.81 2.16 11.08
CA VAL A 477 10.12 3.57 11.35
C VAL A 477 11.62 3.78 11.32
N LYS A 478 12.05 4.99 10.96
CA LYS A 478 13.47 5.35 10.89
C LYS A 478 13.80 6.43 11.90
N ALA A 479 14.92 6.29 12.58
CA ALA A 479 15.48 7.30 13.46
C ALA A 479 16.79 7.80 12.85
N ARG A 480 16.84 9.08 12.49
CA ARG A 480 18.07 9.74 12.05
C ARG A 480 18.75 10.38 13.26
N LEU A 481 19.99 10.02 13.49
CA LEU A 481 20.83 10.69 14.49
C LEU A 481 21.55 11.84 13.78
N ASP A 482 21.18 13.08 14.12
CA ASP A 482 21.80 14.26 13.54
C ASP A 482 23.26 14.41 14.01
N ALA A 483 24.11 14.96 13.14
CA ALA A 483 25.54 15.09 13.37
C ALA A 483 25.89 15.89 14.64
N ASP A 484 25.00 16.80 15.07
CA ASP A 484 25.16 17.58 16.30
C ASP A 484 24.85 16.80 17.58
N VAL A 485 24.17 15.66 17.47
CA VAL A 485 23.73 14.82 18.61
C VAL A 485 24.75 13.74 18.97
N THR A 486 25.67 13.39 18.07
CA THR A 486 26.68 12.34 18.30
C THR A 486 28.08 12.86 18.00
N ASN A 487 28.62 13.70 18.87
CA ASN A 487 29.99 14.19 18.77
C ASN A 487 31.03 13.10 19.14
N SER A 488 30.87 11.85 18.64
CA SER A 488 31.86 10.77 18.71
C SER A 488 31.93 9.83 17.51
N SER A 489 32.81 10.16 16.57
CA SER A 489 33.34 9.26 15.54
C SER A 489 34.07 8.01 16.08
N PHE A 490 34.44 8.00 17.38
CA PHE A 490 35.13 6.90 18.06
C PHE A 490 34.74 6.79 19.55
N ILE A 491 34.90 5.61 20.12
CA ILE A 491 34.77 5.29 21.55
C ILE A 491 36.18 5.14 22.13
N ALA A 492 36.45 5.73 23.31
CA ALA A 492 37.70 5.51 24.04
C ALA A 492 37.40 4.82 25.38
N SER A 493 38.04 3.68 25.63
CA SER A 493 37.80 2.83 26.81
C SER A 493 39.08 2.13 27.29
N PRO A 494 39.19 1.76 28.57
CA PRO A 494 38.29 2.13 29.66
C PRO A 494 38.45 3.62 30.06
N ASN A 495 37.42 4.19 30.67
CA ASN A 495 37.47 5.50 31.31
C ASN A 495 36.69 5.38 32.65
N PRO A 496 37.36 5.29 33.81
CA PRO A 496 38.79 5.58 34.03
C PRO A 496 39.76 4.56 33.42
N ALA A 497 40.88 5.03 32.88
CA ALA A 497 41.97 4.23 32.32
C ALA A 497 43.08 4.01 33.35
N ASN A 498 43.75 2.85 33.31
CA ASN A 498 44.93 2.58 34.13
C ASN A 498 46.18 2.40 33.26
N GLN A 499 46.36 1.21 32.69
CA GLN A 499 47.56 0.86 31.92
C GLN A 499 47.40 1.05 30.41
N THR A 500 46.16 1.08 29.91
CA THR A 500 45.86 1.13 28.48
C THR A 500 44.63 1.99 28.17
N ILE A 501 44.60 2.55 26.96
CA ILE A 501 43.42 3.15 26.34
C ILE A 501 43.23 2.50 24.97
N ASN A 502 42.03 1.99 24.72
CA ASN A 502 41.56 1.45 23.45
C ASN A 502 40.60 2.44 22.80
N ILE A 503 40.84 2.74 21.52
CA ILE A 503 40.01 3.59 20.67
C ILE A 503 39.35 2.70 19.63
N THR A 504 38.02 2.67 19.60
CA THR A 504 37.22 1.90 18.63
C THR A 504 36.44 2.86 17.75
N PHE A 505 36.64 2.79 16.44
CA PHE A 505 35.89 3.62 15.49
C PHE A 505 34.54 2.98 15.18
N ARG A 506 33.52 3.82 15.01
CA ARG A 506 32.16 3.35 14.71
C ARG A 506 31.95 3.01 13.22
N GLU A 507 32.89 3.39 12.34
CA GLU A 507 32.92 2.97 10.94
C GLU A 507 33.60 1.59 10.81
N ASN A 508 33.16 0.73 9.88
CA ASN A 508 33.67 -0.64 9.68
C ASN A 508 35.11 -0.72 9.12
N ALA A 509 35.79 0.42 8.97
CA ALA A 509 37.21 0.51 8.63
C ALA A 509 37.85 1.69 9.38
N LEU A 510 39.09 1.55 9.83
CA LEU A 510 39.90 2.67 10.31
C LEU A 510 39.96 3.74 9.20
N PRO A 511 39.59 5.00 9.47
CA PRO A 511 39.78 6.07 8.49
C PRO A 511 41.27 6.20 8.12
N GLN A 512 41.58 6.51 6.86
CA GLN A 512 42.98 6.79 6.48
C GLN A 512 43.49 8.07 7.17
N ASN A 513 44.79 8.10 7.52
CA ASN A 513 45.47 9.25 8.13
C ASN A 513 45.00 9.64 9.54
N ILE A 514 44.84 8.67 10.45
CA ILE A 514 44.58 8.95 11.87
C ILE A 514 45.86 9.37 12.59
N ARG A 515 45.78 10.46 13.35
CA ARG A 515 46.78 10.85 14.36
C ARG A 515 46.13 10.85 15.73
N VAL A 516 46.82 10.30 16.73
CA VAL A 516 46.37 10.26 18.13
C VAL A 516 47.37 10.97 19.02
N GLU A 517 46.87 11.74 19.98
CA GLU A 517 47.68 12.43 20.99
C GLU A 517 47.04 12.36 22.36
N LEU A 518 47.86 12.17 23.39
CA LEU A 518 47.45 12.30 24.78
C LEU A 518 48.10 13.54 25.39
N LEU A 519 47.30 14.41 26.01
CA LEU A 519 47.75 15.63 26.69
C LEU A 519 47.41 15.57 28.17
N SER A 520 48.27 16.15 29.02
CA SER A 520 47.95 16.42 30.42
C SER A 520 46.88 17.51 30.55
N ASN A 521 46.35 17.72 31.77
CA ASN A 521 45.41 18.81 32.06
C ASN A 521 45.97 20.22 31.81
N VAL A 522 47.29 20.39 31.73
CA VAL A 522 47.98 21.65 31.42
C VAL A 522 48.48 21.71 29.97
N GLY A 523 48.08 20.74 29.12
CA GLY A 523 48.36 20.74 27.68
C GLY A 523 49.72 20.16 27.28
N ILE A 524 50.48 19.56 28.21
CA ILE A 524 51.76 18.91 27.91
C ILE A 524 51.49 17.58 27.21
N ARG A 525 52.15 17.33 26.07
CA ARG A 525 52.03 16.08 25.32
C ARG A 525 52.71 14.93 26.05
N ILE A 526 51.94 13.87 26.31
CA ILE A 526 52.44 12.63 26.89
C ILE A 526 52.89 11.71 25.75
N PRO A 527 54.13 11.18 25.77
CA PRO A 527 54.58 10.25 24.76
C PRO A 527 53.82 8.92 24.92
N VAL A 528 53.02 8.58 23.91
CA VAL A 528 52.31 7.31 23.77
C VAL A 528 52.57 6.77 22.37
N GLN A 529 52.61 5.45 22.23
CA GLN A 529 52.77 4.76 20.95
C GLN A 529 51.44 4.06 20.60
N PRO A 530 50.67 4.58 19.64
CA PRO A 530 49.42 3.95 19.20
C PRO A 530 49.72 2.72 18.33
N ASP A 531 49.13 1.58 18.69
CA ASP A 531 49.16 0.33 17.95
C ASP A 531 47.85 0.17 17.18
N PHE A 532 47.94 0.09 15.85
CA PHE A 532 46.78 0.10 14.95
C PHE A 532 46.43 -1.33 14.54
N ASN A 533 45.24 -1.81 14.92
CA ASN A 533 44.78 -3.17 14.64
C ASN A 533 43.32 -3.19 14.15
N GLY A 534 43.14 -3.31 12.83
CA GLY A 534 41.82 -3.43 12.20
C GLY A 534 40.98 -2.17 12.39
N ASN A 535 39.99 -2.21 13.29
CA ASN A 535 39.10 -1.09 13.63
C ASN A 535 39.42 -0.42 14.98
N ASN A 536 40.50 -0.87 15.62
CA ASN A 536 40.89 -0.46 16.97
C ASN A 536 42.30 0.16 16.96
N ILE A 537 42.52 1.11 17.88
CA ILE A 537 43.84 1.61 18.22
C ILE A 537 44.06 1.38 19.71
N ALA A 538 45.09 0.63 20.08
CA ALA A 538 45.48 0.42 21.46
C ALA A 538 46.67 1.31 21.82
N MET A 539 46.66 1.92 23.01
CA MET A 539 47.79 2.70 23.52
C MET A 539 48.13 2.25 24.93
N LYS A 540 49.40 1.89 25.15
CA LYS A 540 49.94 1.68 26.49
C LYS A 540 50.29 3.03 27.12
N LEU A 541 49.86 3.23 28.36
CA LEU A 541 50.13 4.43 29.12
C LEU A 541 51.45 4.29 29.89
N PRO A 542 52.31 5.32 29.96
CA PRO A 542 53.42 5.35 30.90
C PRO A 542 52.91 5.48 32.35
N ILE A 543 53.81 5.47 33.33
CA ILE A 543 53.46 5.80 34.72
C ILE A 543 53.04 7.28 34.76
N LEU A 544 51.79 7.54 35.16
CA LEU A 544 51.12 8.85 35.13
C LEU A 544 50.43 9.08 36.46
N SER A 545 50.39 10.33 36.93
CA SER A 545 49.64 10.70 38.14
C SER A 545 48.13 10.56 37.91
N ASN A 546 47.40 10.20 38.97
CA ASN A 546 45.94 10.15 38.93
C ASN A 546 45.36 11.51 38.58
N GLY A 547 44.50 11.58 37.57
CA GLY A 547 43.97 12.86 37.13
C GLY A 547 43.31 12.84 35.76
N VAL A 548 42.95 14.05 35.30
CA VAL A 548 42.30 14.27 34.02
C VAL A 548 43.34 14.47 32.91
N TYR A 549 43.15 13.75 31.81
CA TYR A 549 43.93 13.87 30.58
C TYR A 549 43.00 14.09 29.39
N PHE A 550 43.55 14.61 28.29
CA PHE A 550 42.80 14.86 27.05
C PHE A 550 43.37 14.01 25.92
N LEU A 551 42.54 13.12 25.39
CA LEU A 551 42.81 12.31 24.21
C LEU A 551 42.30 13.05 22.97
N ASN A 552 43.20 13.40 22.06
CA ASN A 552 42.87 13.99 20.76
C ASN A 552 43.06 12.95 19.66
N VAL A 553 42.03 12.76 18.84
CA VAL A 553 42.03 11.91 17.65
C VAL A 553 41.73 12.78 16.44
N TYR A 554 42.64 12.81 15.48
CA TYR A 554 42.49 13.57 14.25
C TYR A 554 42.02 12.63 13.15
N ILE A 555 40.82 12.87 12.63
CA ILE A 555 40.18 12.07 11.58
C ILE A 555 40.05 12.94 10.35
N LYS A 556 40.69 12.54 9.23
CA LYS A 556 40.72 13.35 8.00
C LYS A 556 41.15 14.81 8.26
N GLY A 557 42.07 15.01 9.20
CA GLY A 557 42.57 16.33 9.63
C GLY A 557 41.71 17.06 10.66
N VAL A 558 40.50 16.60 10.97
CA VAL A 558 39.61 17.22 11.97
C VAL A 558 39.92 16.69 13.36
N LYS A 559 40.14 17.59 14.32
CA LYS A 559 40.44 17.25 15.72
C LYS A 559 39.17 16.88 16.49
N HIS A 560 39.18 15.71 17.13
CA HIS A 560 38.15 15.28 18.07
C HIS A 560 38.77 15.01 19.45
N SER A 561 38.23 15.61 20.50
CA SER A 561 38.81 15.53 21.86
C SER A 561 37.92 14.75 22.83
N ARG A 562 38.55 13.92 23.69
CA ARG A 562 37.92 13.19 24.78
C ARG A 562 38.64 13.43 26.10
N LYS A 563 37.87 13.61 27.16
CA LYS A 563 38.38 13.65 28.53
C LYS A 563 38.55 12.23 29.05
N MET A 564 39.76 11.88 29.46
CA MET A 564 40.10 10.59 30.04
C MET A 564 40.47 10.79 31.52
N LEU A 565 39.85 10.05 32.42
CA LEU A 565 40.31 9.95 33.80
C LEU A 565 41.36 8.83 33.86
N ILE A 566 42.57 9.12 34.36
CA ILE A 566 43.62 8.12 34.56
C ILE A 566 43.75 7.83 36.06
N ILE A 567 43.76 6.54 36.42
CA ILE A 567 43.95 6.01 37.77
C ILE A 567 45.03 4.91 37.73
N GLN A 568 46.11 5.05 38.49
CA GLN A 568 47.18 4.05 38.62
C GLN A 568 47.14 3.33 39.95
#